data_AF-A0A8X7RAS1-F1
#
_entry.id   AF-A0A8X7RAS1-F1
#
_cell.length_a   1.000
_cell.length_b   1.000
_cell.length_c   1.000
_cell.angle_alpha   90.00
_cell.angle_beta   90.00
_cell.angle_gamma   90.00
#
_symmetry.space_group_name_H-M   'P 1'
#
loop_
_entity.id
_entity.type
_entity.pdbx_description
1 polymer ?
#
loop_
_entity_poly.entity_id
_entity_poly.type
_entity_poly.pdbx_seq_one_letter_code
_entity_poly.pdbx_strand_id
1 'polypeptide(L)'
;MKTKPGCCNLWASEITKDKPAPEDIVLYARLGIHKYNMIQGTNLQLHGIEKYTVYRKVPYSIHYVTAVAKDPAAGGSLVTFQSKFYEEGFHVKRLTCSIARPKPGPHDDQAYSPLTKSEPEDKSALPEWPGDNAFDDKKHYYVLDLSKLVISKVAVYSSDENIVVPNERLNARNAHGFKATRDRVAIIRRKMDKFSGDITLSFEGLCEWRRTFL
;
A
#
# COMPACT_ATOMS: atom_id res chain seq x y z
N MET A 1 -9.58 -47.73 9.10
CA MET A 1 -8.71 -46.62 9.60
C MET A 1 -8.92 -45.42 8.69
N LYS A 2 -9.49 -44.32 9.21
CA LYS A 2 -9.61 -43.06 8.47
C LYS A 2 -8.38 -42.21 8.76
N THR A 3 -7.52 -42.04 7.77
CA THR A 3 -6.40 -41.10 7.82
C THR A 3 -6.94 -39.67 7.88
N LYS A 4 -6.63 -38.94 8.95
CA LYS A 4 -6.89 -37.49 9.03
C LYS A 4 -6.07 -36.79 7.95
N PRO A 5 -6.64 -35.88 7.15
CA PRO A 5 -5.83 -35.06 6.24
C PRO A 5 -4.89 -34.17 7.08
N GLY A 6 -3.63 -34.09 6.66
CA GLY A 6 -2.55 -33.42 7.38
C GLY A 6 -2.89 -31.97 7.71
N CYS A 7 -2.49 -31.54 8.92
CA CYS A 7 -2.61 -30.18 9.40
C CYS A 7 -2.12 -29.17 8.36
N CYS A 8 -3.04 -28.33 7.89
CA CYS A 8 -2.71 -27.06 7.25
C CYS A 8 -2.03 -26.17 8.30
N ASN A 9 -0.70 -26.02 8.24
CA ASN A 9 0.07 -25.20 9.17
C ASN A 9 -0.25 -23.71 8.97
N LEU A 10 -1.33 -23.23 9.59
CA LEU A 10 -1.60 -21.81 9.81
C LEU A 10 -0.79 -21.38 11.04
N TRP A 11 0.32 -20.67 10.80
CA TRP A 11 1.06 -20.04 11.90
C TRP A 11 0.59 -18.60 12.02
N ALA A 12 -0.12 -18.32 13.11
CA ALA A 12 -0.47 -16.97 13.53
C ALA A 12 0.58 -16.52 14.54
N SER A 13 1.24 -15.39 14.26
CA SER A 13 2.10 -14.73 15.24
C SER A 13 1.46 -13.39 15.60
N GLU A 14 1.06 -13.25 16.85
CA GLU A 14 0.71 -11.96 17.45
C GLU A 14 1.96 -11.44 18.17
N ILE A 15 2.38 -10.23 17.85
CA ILE A 15 3.52 -9.58 18.49
C ILE A 15 3.03 -8.26 19.07
N THR A 16 3.19 -8.13 20.38
CA THR A 16 2.76 -6.99 21.21
C THR A 16 3.91 -5.98 21.40
N LYS A 17 3.57 -4.85 22.03
CA LYS A 17 4.36 -3.61 22.19
C LYS A 17 5.78 -3.75 22.74
N ASP A 18 6.14 -4.91 23.28
CA ASP A 18 7.38 -5.12 24.04
C ASP A 18 8.64 -5.20 23.16
N LYS A 19 8.46 -5.27 21.83
CA LYS A 19 9.54 -5.22 20.84
C LYS A 19 9.21 -4.18 19.76
N PRO A 20 10.22 -3.49 19.21
CA PRO A 20 10.00 -2.61 18.07
C PRO A 20 9.37 -3.40 16.93
N ALA A 21 8.35 -2.83 16.30
CA ALA A 21 7.70 -3.46 15.16
C ALA A 21 8.70 -3.58 14.00
N PRO A 22 8.72 -4.72 13.29
CA PRO A 22 9.48 -4.88 12.06
C PRO A 22 9.15 -3.77 11.05
N GLU A 23 10.14 -3.39 10.25
CA GLU A 23 10.06 -2.28 9.31
C GLU A 23 8.93 -2.45 8.28
N ASP A 24 8.67 -3.69 7.83
CA ASP A 24 7.56 -4.00 6.92
C ASP A 24 6.18 -3.73 7.53
N ILE A 25 6.00 -4.01 8.83
CA ILE A 25 4.77 -3.69 9.57
C ILE A 25 4.58 -2.17 9.69
N VAL A 26 5.66 -1.42 9.94
CA VAL A 26 5.63 0.05 9.96
C VAL A 26 5.22 0.59 8.60
N LEU A 27 5.77 0.03 7.52
CA LEU A 27 5.42 0.40 6.15
C LEU A 27 3.96 0.09 5.83
N TYR A 28 3.44 -1.07 6.23
CA TYR A 28 2.02 -1.42 6.08
C TYR A 28 1.12 -0.42 6.81
N ALA A 29 1.45 -0.03 8.04
CA ALA A 29 0.68 1.00 8.74
C ALA A 29 0.69 2.34 7.98
N ARG A 30 1.85 2.78 7.47
CA ARG A 30 1.95 4.00 6.65
C ARG A 30 1.13 3.91 5.37
N LEU A 31 1.17 2.78 4.67
CA LEU A 31 0.39 2.56 3.46
C LEU A 31 -1.11 2.57 3.74
N GLY A 32 -1.56 1.99 4.84
CA GLY A 32 -2.97 2.00 5.25
C GLY A 32 -3.44 3.41 5.57
N ILE A 33 -2.65 4.17 6.33
CA ILE A 33 -2.94 5.58 6.61
C ILE A 33 -2.94 6.41 5.31
N HIS A 34 -1.99 6.17 4.41
CA HIS A 34 -1.94 6.84 3.11
C HIS A 34 -3.20 6.57 2.27
N LYS A 35 -3.66 5.30 2.20
CA LYS A 35 -4.94 4.93 1.58
C LYS A 35 -6.09 5.75 2.16
N TYR A 36 -6.20 5.80 3.48
CA TYR A 36 -7.28 6.55 4.15
C TYR A 36 -7.20 8.05 3.88
N ASN A 37 -6.02 8.65 4.00
CA ASN A 37 -5.79 10.07 3.72
C ASN A 37 -6.17 10.43 2.28
N MET A 38 -5.85 9.57 1.31
CA MET A 38 -6.23 9.78 -0.09
C MET A 38 -7.74 9.72 -0.31
N ILE A 39 -8.43 8.74 0.29
CA ILE A 39 -9.87 8.55 0.09
C ILE A 39 -10.69 9.62 0.81
N GLN A 40 -10.28 9.98 2.03
CA GLN A 40 -11.03 10.88 2.91
C GLN A 40 -10.54 12.33 2.86
N GLY A 41 -9.44 12.63 2.16
CA GLY A 41 -8.85 13.97 2.11
C GLY A 41 -8.24 14.41 3.45
N THR A 42 -7.81 13.47 4.29
CA THR A 42 -7.23 13.75 5.62
C THR A 42 -5.70 13.77 5.60
N ASN A 43 -5.06 14.09 6.72
CA ASN A 43 -3.60 14.14 6.85
C ASN A 43 -3.11 13.44 8.13
N LEU A 44 -3.67 12.26 8.42
CA LEU A 44 -3.23 11.45 9.55
C LEU A 44 -1.76 11.04 9.37
N GLN A 45 -0.99 11.07 10.44
CA GLN A 45 0.43 10.74 10.46
C GLN A 45 0.67 9.55 11.39
N LEU A 46 1.52 8.60 10.98
CA LEU A 46 1.85 7.47 11.85
C LEU A 46 2.59 7.96 13.09
N HIS A 47 2.06 7.64 14.27
CA HIS A 47 2.69 7.91 15.57
C HIS A 47 3.40 6.66 16.12
N GLY A 48 2.80 5.48 15.98
CA GLY A 48 3.40 4.24 16.45
C GLY A 48 2.60 3.00 16.07
N ILE A 49 3.18 1.83 16.32
CA ILE A 49 2.51 0.53 16.13
C ILE A 49 2.02 0.04 17.49
N GLU A 50 0.74 -0.30 17.57
CA GLU A 50 0.13 -0.78 18.80
C GLU A 50 0.23 -2.31 18.91
N LYS A 51 -0.16 -3.00 17.84
CA LYS A 51 -0.04 -4.46 17.71
C LYS A 51 -0.19 -4.89 16.27
N TYR A 52 0.28 -6.08 15.96
CA TYR A 52 0.03 -6.68 14.66
C TYR A 52 -0.07 -8.20 14.76
N THR A 53 -0.81 -8.77 13.81
CA THR A 53 -0.98 -10.22 13.66
C THR A 53 -0.65 -10.60 12.24
N VAL A 54 0.21 -11.60 12.07
CA VAL A 54 0.60 -12.13 10.77
C VAL A 54 0.13 -13.57 10.63
N TYR A 55 -0.59 -13.86 9.55
CA TYR A 55 -0.95 -15.20 9.12
C TYR A 55 -0.16 -15.52 7.85
N ARG A 56 0.75 -16.49 7.93
CA ARG A 56 1.54 -16.91 6.77
C ARG A 56 0.98 -18.21 6.20
N LYS A 57 0.66 -18.22 4.91
CA LYS A 57 0.29 -19.43 4.18
C LYS A 57 0.77 -19.34 2.74
N VAL A 58 1.86 -20.02 2.41
CA VAL A 58 2.41 -20.04 1.05
C VAL A 58 1.29 -20.32 0.02
N PRO A 59 1.12 -19.48 -1.03
CA PRO A 59 1.97 -18.37 -1.48
C PRO A 59 1.59 -16.95 -0.97
N TYR A 60 0.72 -16.84 0.04
CA TYR A 60 0.20 -15.57 0.55
C TYR A 60 0.45 -15.32 2.04
N SER A 61 0.47 -14.06 2.46
CA SER A 61 0.50 -13.68 3.88
C SER A 61 -0.51 -12.58 4.16
N ILE A 62 -1.23 -12.69 5.29
CA ILE A 62 -2.22 -11.71 5.72
C ILE A 62 -1.68 -11.00 6.95
N HIS A 63 -1.66 -9.67 6.90
CA HIS A 63 -1.16 -8.83 7.98
C HIS A 63 -2.29 -7.95 8.48
N TYR A 64 -2.58 -8.05 9.77
CA TYR A 64 -3.46 -7.14 10.49
C TYR A 64 -2.59 -6.21 11.32
N VAL A 65 -2.68 -4.90 11.10
CA VAL A 65 -1.88 -3.91 11.81
C VAL A 65 -2.80 -2.93 12.51
N THR A 66 -2.62 -2.81 13.82
CA THR A 66 -3.22 -1.76 14.64
C THR A 66 -2.13 -0.74 14.97
N ALA A 67 -2.32 0.48 14.52
CA ALA A 67 -1.39 1.59 14.70
C ALA A 67 -2.05 2.72 15.48
N VAL A 68 -1.24 3.64 15.98
CA VAL A 68 -1.69 4.93 16.50
C VAL A 68 -1.32 5.97 15.45
N ALA A 69 -2.30 6.74 15.01
CA ALA A 69 -2.11 7.86 14.10
C ALA A 69 -2.34 9.17 14.86
N LYS A 70 -1.55 10.18 14.54
CA LYS A 70 -1.73 11.55 15.00
C LYS A 70 -2.53 12.32 13.95
N ASP A 71 -3.53 13.07 14.38
CA ASP A 71 -4.26 14.00 13.53
C ASP A 71 -3.79 15.44 13.79
N PRO A 72 -2.97 16.03 12.90
CA PRO A 72 -2.52 17.40 13.04
C PRO A 72 -3.67 18.42 12.98
N ALA A 73 -4.74 18.14 12.24
CA ALA A 73 -5.87 19.05 12.10
C ALA A 73 -6.71 19.10 13.38
N ALA A 74 -6.75 18.00 14.14
CA ALA A 74 -7.41 17.92 15.45
C ALA A 74 -6.46 18.22 16.62
N GLY A 75 -5.53 19.17 16.47
CA GLY A 75 -4.61 19.59 17.54
C GLY A 75 -3.60 18.51 17.95
N GLY A 76 -3.34 17.51 17.10
CA GLY A 76 -2.44 16.41 17.40
C GLY A 76 -3.07 15.26 18.18
N SER A 77 -4.41 15.15 18.17
CA SER A 77 -5.14 14.04 18.78
C SER A 77 -4.66 12.68 18.25
N LEU A 78 -4.64 11.68 19.11
CA LEU A 78 -4.23 10.32 18.78
C LEU A 78 -5.46 9.47 18.47
N VAL A 79 -5.42 8.78 17.33
CA VAL A 79 -6.49 7.91 16.83
C VAL A 79 -5.95 6.52 16.61
N THR A 80 -6.61 5.50 17.17
CA THR A 80 -6.29 4.10 16.85
C THR A 80 -6.73 3.81 15.43
N PHE A 81 -5.82 3.27 14.62
CA PHE A 81 -6.03 2.99 13.21
C PHE A 81 -5.81 1.51 12.92
N GLN A 82 -6.69 0.92 12.11
CA GLN A 82 -6.61 -0.48 11.72
C GLN A 82 -6.40 -0.60 10.22
N SER A 83 -5.49 -1.49 9.85
CA SER A 83 -5.26 -1.85 8.46
C SER A 83 -5.08 -3.35 8.27
N LYS A 84 -5.44 -3.82 7.08
CA LYS A 84 -5.30 -5.22 6.66
C LYS A 84 -4.65 -5.30 5.30
N PHE A 85 -3.62 -6.12 5.19
CA PHE A 85 -2.87 -6.35 3.98
C PHE A 85 -2.85 -7.81 3.56
N TYR A 86 -2.95 -8.03 2.26
CA TYR A 86 -2.70 -9.29 1.59
C TYR A 86 -1.42 -9.17 0.77
N GLU A 87 -0.44 -10.01 1.09
CA GLU A 87 0.82 -10.12 0.38
C GLU A 87 0.79 -11.40 -0.46
N GLU A 88 1.04 -11.30 -1.77
CA GLU A 88 0.92 -12.43 -2.70
C GLU A 88 2.21 -12.67 -3.49
N GLY A 89 2.66 -13.93 -3.49
CA GLY A 89 3.79 -14.42 -4.30
C GLY A 89 5.10 -14.53 -3.53
N PHE A 90 5.96 -15.47 -3.94
CA PHE A 90 7.27 -15.75 -3.31
C PHE A 90 8.26 -14.56 -3.34
N HIS A 91 8.03 -13.57 -4.22
CA HIS A 91 8.78 -12.31 -4.29
C HIS A 91 7.90 -11.07 -4.10
N VAL A 92 6.69 -11.26 -3.56
CA VAL A 92 5.68 -10.19 -3.37
C VAL A 92 5.41 -9.44 -4.66
N LYS A 93 4.64 -10.09 -5.53
CA LYS A 93 4.23 -9.46 -6.79
C LYS A 93 3.10 -8.47 -6.56
N ARG A 94 2.32 -8.66 -5.49
CA ARG A 94 1.18 -7.82 -5.13
C ARG A 94 1.07 -7.61 -3.63
N LEU A 95 0.70 -6.40 -3.27
CA LEU A 95 0.34 -6.00 -1.91
C LEU A 95 -1.01 -5.26 -1.97
N THR A 96 -2.04 -5.85 -1.37
CA THR A 96 -3.41 -5.30 -1.39
C THR A 96 -3.83 -4.86 0.00
N CYS A 97 -4.23 -3.60 0.15
CA CYS A 97 -4.78 -3.03 1.38
C CYS A 97 -6.32 -3.07 1.33
N SER A 98 -6.93 -3.97 2.09
CA SER A 98 -8.39 -4.14 2.06
C SER A 98 -9.13 -3.41 3.19
N ILE A 99 -8.46 -3.18 4.33
CA ILE A 99 -9.00 -2.39 5.45
C ILE A 99 -8.02 -1.26 5.71
N ALA A 100 -8.53 -0.04 5.84
CA ALA A 100 -7.78 1.14 6.24
C ALA A 100 -8.76 2.14 6.85
N ARG A 101 -8.87 2.15 8.19
CA ARG A 101 -9.83 2.99 8.90
C ARG A 101 -9.41 3.26 10.34
N PRO A 102 -9.81 4.40 10.93
CA PRO A 102 -9.89 4.54 12.38
C PRO A 102 -10.68 3.39 12.99
N LYS A 103 -10.26 2.91 14.15
CA LYS A 103 -11.02 1.91 14.91
C LYS A 103 -12.36 2.55 15.30
N PRO A 104 -13.51 1.92 14.98
CA PRO A 104 -14.79 2.44 15.44
C PRO A 104 -14.80 2.54 16.97
N GLY A 105 -15.51 3.54 17.50
CA GLY A 105 -15.88 3.55 18.92
C GLY A 105 -16.77 2.35 19.27
N PRO A 106 -17.26 2.23 20.52
CA PRO A 106 -18.10 1.11 20.97
C PRO A 106 -19.42 0.90 20.20
N HIS A 107 -19.71 1.71 19.18
CA HIS A 107 -20.96 1.68 18.46
C HIS A 107 -20.76 2.11 17.00
N ASP A 108 -20.26 1.20 16.16
CA ASP A 108 -20.55 1.21 14.73
C ASP A 108 -20.22 -0.15 14.11
N ASP A 109 -21.12 -1.12 14.36
CA ASP A 109 -21.11 -2.42 13.71
C ASP A 109 -21.71 -2.31 12.30
N GLN A 110 -21.06 -1.57 11.41
CA GLN A 110 -21.29 -1.77 9.99
C GLN A 110 -20.55 -3.05 9.56
N ALA A 111 -21.29 -4.15 9.66
CA ALA A 111 -20.94 -5.45 9.12
C ALA A 111 -20.58 -5.32 7.64
N TYR A 112 -19.35 -5.67 7.29
CA TYR A 112 -18.90 -5.76 5.90
C TYR A 112 -19.65 -6.92 5.24
N SER A 113 -20.34 -6.67 4.13
CA SER A 113 -20.98 -7.75 3.37
C SER A 113 -19.90 -8.54 2.61
N PRO A 114 -19.86 -9.88 2.68
CA PRO A 114 -18.77 -10.68 2.08
C PRO A 114 -18.80 -10.81 0.54
N LEU A 115 -19.65 -10.05 -0.16
CA LEU A 115 -19.83 -10.14 -1.62
C LEU A 115 -19.81 -8.76 -2.27
N THR A 116 -18.70 -8.04 -2.14
CA THR A 116 -18.43 -6.92 -3.03
C THR A 116 -17.82 -7.46 -4.32
N LYS A 117 -18.47 -7.16 -5.46
CA LYS A 117 -17.90 -7.39 -6.78
C LYS A 117 -16.53 -6.73 -6.81
N SER A 118 -15.45 -7.43 -7.15
CA SER A 118 -14.16 -6.80 -7.43
C SER A 118 -14.05 -6.54 -8.93
N GLU A 119 -13.33 -5.49 -9.32
CA GLU A 119 -12.91 -5.36 -10.71
C GLU A 119 -12.03 -6.56 -11.10
N PRO A 120 -12.09 -7.00 -12.37
CA PRO A 120 -11.19 -8.04 -12.85
C PRO A 120 -9.73 -7.62 -12.57
N GLU A 121 -8.95 -8.60 -12.10
CA GLU A 121 -7.53 -8.41 -11.85
C GLU A 121 -6.84 -7.94 -13.13
N ASP A 122 -6.13 -6.82 -13.03
CA ASP A 122 -5.25 -6.39 -14.10
C ASP A 122 -3.97 -7.24 -14.06
N LYS A 123 -3.93 -8.24 -14.94
CA LYS A 123 -2.79 -9.16 -15.12
C LYS A 123 -1.83 -8.69 -16.22
N SER A 124 -2.03 -7.49 -16.76
CA SER A 124 -1.06 -6.93 -17.71
C SER A 124 0.30 -6.78 -17.04
N ALA A 125 1.36 -7.06 -17.81
CA ALA A 125 2.74 -6.79 -17.41
C ALA A 125 2.89 -5.30 -17.07
N LEU A 126 3.76 -4.95 -16.12
CA LEU A 126 4.04 -3.54 -15.88
C LEU A 126 4.80 -2.99 -17.08
N PRO A 127 4.59 -1.70 -17.41
CA PRO A 127 5.34 -1.09 -18.49
C PRO A 127 6.84 -1.08 -18.15
N GLU A 128 7.69 -1.13 -19.17
CA GLU A 128 9.12 -0.86 -19.00
C GLU A 128 9.37 0.61 -18.61
N TRP A 129 10.58 0.91 -18.14
CA TRP A 129 10.97 2.29 -17.88
C TRP A 129 10.84 3.12 -19.17
N PRO A 130 10.09 4.24 -19.14
CA PRO A 130 9.89 5.06 -20.33
C PRO A 130 11.21 5.67 -20.82
N GLY A 131 11.44 5.66 -22.13
CA GLY A 131 12.58 6.33 -22.75
C GLY A 131 12.57 7.85 -22.49
N ASP A 132 13.73 8.51 -22.61
CA ASP A 132 13.83 9.93 -22.25
C ASP A 132 12.88 10.85 -23.04
N ASN A 133 12.55 10.48 -24.28
CA ASN A 133 11.60 11.17 -25.14
C ASN A 133 10.13 11.04 -24.68
N ALA A 134 9.78 10.03 -23.87
CA ALA A 134 8.42 9.87 -23.36
C ALA A 134 8.08 10.92 -22.29
N PHE A 135 9.09 11.50 -21.63
CA PHE A 135 8.87 12.57 -20.64
C PHE A 135 8.52 13.92 -21.26
N ASP A 136 8.64 14.06 -22.59
CA ASP A 136 8.15 15.25 -23.30
C ASP A 136 6.60 15.30 -23.31
N ASP A 137 5.95 14.15 -23.14
CA ASP A 137 4.51 14.04 -23.00
C ASP A 137 4.05 14.40 -21.57
N LYS A 138 3.96 15.71 -21.32
CA LYS A 138 3.49 16.28 -20.06
C LYS A 138 2.02 16.00 -19.75
N LYS A 139 1.25 15.39 -20.66
CA LYS A 139 -0.14 14.99 -20.37
C LYS A 139 -0.19 13.72 -19.53
N HIS A 140 0.72 12.79 -19.82
CA HIS A 140 0.70 11.47 -19.23
C HIS A 140 1.85 11.21 -18.26
N TYR A 141 3.01 11.87 -18.44
CA TYR A 141 4.17 11.70 -17.58
C TYR A 141 4.45 12.94 -16.73
N TYR A 142 4.45 12.73 -15.42
CA TYR A 142 4.79 13.77 -14.44
C TYR A 142 6.15 13.44 -13.81
N VAL A 143 7.17 14.24 -14.11
CA VAL A 143 8.51 14.13 -13.50
C VAL A 143 8.55 14.98 -12.25
N LEU A 144 8.87 14.37 -11.11
CA LEU A 144 9.00 15.07 -9.83
C LEU A 144 10.46 15.46 -9.60
N ASP A 145 10.70 16.73 -9.32
CA ASP A 145 11.99 17.19 -8.81
C ASP A 145 12.10 16.82 -7.33
N LEU A 146 12.89 15.78 -7.07
CA LEU A 146 13.17 15.28 -5.74
C LEU A 146 14.61 15.57 -5.35
N SER A 147 15.20 16.68 -5.80
CA SER A 147 16.58 17.12 -5.54
C SER A 147 17.04 17.09 -4.05
N LYS A 148 16.10 16.96 -3.10
CA LYS A 148 16.36 16.74 -1.67
C LYS A 148 16.43 15.26 -1.22
N LEU A 149 16.22 14.31 -2.12
CA LEU A 149 16.23 12.86 -1.89
C LEU A 149 17.34 12.21 -2.74
N VAL A 150 17.86 11.04 -2.33
CA VAL A 150 18.85 10.24 -3.09
C VAL A 150 18.24 9.58 -4.35
N ILE A 151 17.15 10.16 -4.86
CA ILE A 151 16.35 9.62 -5.96
C ILE A 151 16.62 10.49 -7.17
N SER A 152 17.17 9.90 -8.24
CA SER A 152 17.60 10.66 -9.41
C SER A 152 16.44 11.12 -10.28
N LYS A 153 15.38 10.30 -10.38
CA LYS A 153 14.19 10.62 -11.17
C LYS A 153 12.99 9.81 -10.67
N VAL A 154 11.84 10.47 -10.52
CA VAL A 154 10.55 9.81 -10.33
C VAL A 154 9.61 10.25 -11.43
N ALA A 155 9.01 9.29 -12.10
CA ALA A 155 7.95 9.53 -13.06
C ALA A 155 6.65 8.92 -12.55
N VAL A 156 5.54 9.60 -12.78
CA VAL A 156 4.21 9.03 -12.57
C VAL A 156 3.47 9.04 -13.89
N TYR A 157 3.05 7.86 -14.35
CA TYR A 157 2.12 7.73 -15.47
C TYR A 157 0.71 7.51 -14.97
N SER A 158 -0.24 8.22 -15.54
CA SER A 158 -1.65 7.98 -15.30
C SER A 158 -2.44 8.20 -16.58
N SER A 159 -3.43 7.34 -16.80
CA SER A 159 -4.35 7.41 -17.94
C SER A 159 -5.58 8.27 -17.65
N ASP A 160 -5.63 8.95 -16.50
CA ASP A 160 -6.73 9.82 -16.12
C ASP A 160 -6.52 11.22 -16.72
N GLU A 161 -7.46 11.68 -17.54
CA GLU A 161 -7.34 12.96 -18.26
C GLU A 161 -7.53 14.18 -17.34
N ASN A 162 -8.08 13.99 -16.14
CA ASN A 162 -8.41 15.07 -15.19
C ASN A 162 -7.48 15.10 -13.96
N ILE A 163 -6.17 15.05 -14.18
CA ILE A 163 -5.19 15.17 -13.09
C ILE A 163 -4.86 16.63 -12.88
N VAL A 164 -5.17 17.13 -11.68
CA VAL A 164 -4.63 18.41 -11.22
C VAL A 164 -3.13 18.23 -11.02
N VAL A 165 -2.33 18.81 -11.92
CA VAL A 165 -0.87 18.82 -11.83
C VAL A 165 -0.49 19.45 -10.49
N PRO A 166 0.15 18.72 -9.57
CA PRO A 166 0.32 19.25 -8.24
C PRO A 166 1.77 19.70 -8.05
N ASN A 167 1.91 20.84 -7.38
CA ASN A 167 3.21 21.28 -6.92
C ASN A 167 3.86 20.31 -5.92
N GLU A 168 3.10 19.41 -5.24
CA GLU A 168 3.65 18.50 -4.22
C GLU A 168 2.93 17.13 -4.00
N ARG A 169 1.66 16.94 -4.41
CA ARG A 169 0.87 15.70 -4.15
C ARG A 169 -0.02 15.25 -5.33
N LEU A 170 0.30 14.12 -5.96
CA LEU A 170 -0.51 13.50 -7.03
C LEU A 170 -1.70 12.70 -6.48
N ASN A 171 -2.92 13.24 -6.67
CA ASN A 171 -4.19 12.63 -6.29
C ASN A 171 -4.80 11.74 -7.40
N ALA A 172 -3.98 10.98 -8.14
CA ALA A 172 -4.48 10.08 -9.19
C ALA A 172 -5.05 8.78 -8.59
N ARG A 173 -6.21 8.29 -9.08
CA ARG A 173 -6.77 7.00 -8.60
C ARG A 173 -5.89 5.81 -8.98
N ASN A 174 -5.50 5.75 -10.26
CA ASN A 174 -4.59 4.75 -10.80
C ASN A 174 -3.31 5.44 -11.27
N ALA A 175 -2.17 4.85 -10.95
CA ALA A 175 -0.88 5.43 -11.28
C ALA A 175 0.20 4.36 -11.43
N HIS A 176 1.13 4.58 -12.35
CA HIS A 176 2.40 3.86 -12.38
C HIS A 176 3.48 4.79 -11.85
N GLY A 177 4.07 4.43 -10.71
CA GLY A 177 5.21 5.11 -10.14
C GLY A 177 6.49 4.44 -10.60
N PHE A 178 7.39 5.22 -11.18
CA PHE A 178 8.72 4.78 -11.56
C PHE A 178 9.74 5.48 -10.68
N LYS A 179 10.67 4.73 -10.08
CA LYS A 179 11.74 5.27 -9.23
C LYS A 179 13.08 4.79 -9.77
N ALA A 180 13.94 5.72 -10.16
CA ALA A 180 15.33 5.43 -10.50
C ALA A 180 16.27 5.86 -9.36
N THR A 181 17.22 4.99 -9.02
CA THR A 181 18.43 5.27 -8.23
C THR A 181 19.64 5.00 -9.11
N ARG A 182 20.85 5.37 -8.67
CA ARG A 182 22.09 5.23 -9.48
C ARG A 182 22.25 3.85 -10.15
N ASP A 183 21.77 2.76 -9.51
CA ASP A 183 21.92 1.39 -10.02
C ASP A 183 20.61 0.57 -10.10
N ARG A 184 19.44 1.15 -9.76
CA ARG A 184 18.18 0.38 -9.67
C ARG A 184 16.98 1.18 -10.15
N VAL A 185 16.11 0.52 -10.91
CA VAL A 185 14.79 1.02 -11.29
C VAL A 185 13.72 0.19 -10.58
N ALA A 186 12.73 0.84 -9.97
CA ALA A 186 11.54 0.20 -9.45
C ALA A 186 10.30 0.75 -10.15
N ILE A 187 9.43 -0.16 -10.57
CA ILE A 187 8.15 0.15 -11.22
C ILE A 187 7.04 -0.38 -10.33
N ILE A 188 6.14 0.51 -9.92
CA ILE A 188 4.97 0.17 -9.10
C ILE A 188 3.73 0.59 -9.86
N ARG A 189 2.77 -0.32 -10.03
CA ARG A 189 1.40 0.07 -10.38
C ARG A 189 0.54 0.11 -9.12
N ARG A 190 -0.06 1.27 -8.88
CA ARG A 190 -1.16 1.44 -7.93
C ARG A 190 -2.48 1.36 -8.69
N LYS A 191 -3.33 0.43 -8.28
CA LYS A 191 -4.73 0.34 -8.71
C LYS A 191 -5.64 0.58 -7.50
N MET A 192 -6.67 1.40 -7.67
CA MET A 192 -7.75 1.53 -6.69
C MET A 192 -9.03 0.93 -7.25
N ASP A 193 -9.52 -0.14 -6.64
CA ASP A 193 -10.74 -0.83 -7.04
C ASP A 193 -11.96 0.04 -6.75
N LYS A 194 -12.83 0.23 -7.74
CA LYS A 194 -13.99 1.12 -7.64
C LYS A 194 -15.10 0.58 -6.74
N PHE A 195 -15.17 -0.73 -6.56
CA PHE A 195 -16.26 -1.41 -5.89
C PHE A 195 -15.89 -1.81 -4.46
N SER A 196 -14.71 -2.42 -4.27
CA SER A 196 -14.21 -2.77 -2.94
C SER A 196 -13.54 -1.60 -2.23
N GLY A 197 -13.06 -0.61 -2.99
CA GLY A 197 -12.22 0.46 -2.45
C GLY A 197 -10.82 -0.03 -2.07
N ASP A 198 -10.41 -1.22 -2.53
CA ASP A 198 -9.08 -1.75 -2.26
C ASP A 198 -8.01 -0.96 -3.00
N ILE A 199 -6.86 -0.77 -2.35
CA ILE A 199 -5.67 -0.27 -3.04
C ILE A 199 -4.69 -1.42 -3.18
N THR A 200 -4.30 -1.71 -4.42
CA THR A 200 -3.35 -2.76 -4.76
C THR A 200 -2.10 -2.15 -5.37
N LEU A 201 -0.95 -2.51 -4.81
CA LEU A 201 0.37 -2.21 -5.37
C LEU A 201 0.89 -3.48 -6.06
N SER A 202 1.26 -3.35 -7.33
CA SER A 202 1.92 -4.42 -8.09
C SER A 202 3.38 -4.03 -8.36
N PHE A 203 4.28 -5.00 -8.29
CA PHE A 203 5.74 -4.79 -8.43
C PHE A 203 6.32 -5.69 -9.52
N GLU A 204 7.30 -5.19 -10.28
CA GLU A 204 8.04 -5.97 -11.30
C GLU A 204 9.56 -5.88 -11.10
N GLY A 205 10.28 -6.94 -11.51
CA GLY A 205 11.72 -7.15 -11.35
C GLY A 205 12.11 -8.01 -10.13
N LEU A 206 13.41 -8.27 -9.93
CA LEU A 206 14.00 -8.73 -8.65
C LEU A 206 13.92 -7.59 -7.60
N CYS A 207 12.81 -6.88 -7.57
CA CYS A 207 12.56 -5.81 -6.64
C CYS A 207 12.39 -6.43 -5.26
N GLU A 208 13.46 -6.33 -4.47
CA GLU A 208 13.33 -6.25 -3.03
C GLU A 208 12.60 -4.94 -2.70
N TRP A 209 11.30 -4.85 -2.99
CA TRP A 209 10.49 -3.65 -2.75
C TRP A 209 10.67 -3.16 -1.32
N ARG A 210 10.83 -4.09 -0.37
CA ARG A 210 11.22 -3.81 1.02
C ARG A 210 12.50 -2.95 1.08
N ARG A 211 13.60 -3.31 0.40
CA ARG A 211 14.84 -2.51 0.36
C ARG A 211 14.77 -1.22 -0.47
N THR A 212 13.76 -1.07 -1.32
CA THR A 212 13.60 0.14 -2.16
C THR A 212 12.70 1.19 -1.50
N PHE A 213 11.80 0.76 -0.61
CA PHE A 213 10.80 1.61 0.05
C PHE A 213 10.93 1.69 1.58
N LEU A 214 11.74 0.84 2.20
CA LEU A 214 12.30 1.00 3.55
C LEU A 214 13.65 1.71 3.45
#